data_AF-A0A0G1RHB2-F1
#
_entry.id   AF-A0A0G1RHB2-F1
#
_cell.length_a   1.000
_cell.length_b   1.000
_cell.length_c   1.000
_cell.angle_alpha   90.00
_cell.angle_beta   90.00
_cell.angle_gamma   90.00
#
_symmetry.space_group_name_H-M   'P 1'
#
loop_
_entity.id
_entity.type
_entity.pdbx_description
1 polymer ?
#
loop_
_entity_poly.entity_id
_entity_poly.type
_entity_poly.pdbx_seq_one_letter_code
_entity_poly.pdbx_strand_id
1 'polypeptide(L)'
;MLDVSSSPNIKRAKHWSSELNQLYRPTAKFTPESFDIVYSGDNLNTTRFTPVLLKEWFNLVAKDGYLFVDYRPNSFCDFQTLEENMLWLWKDKYEIIYHGLLYRNEARNLTPTKLVGFLDKQKNYYKINLDPITLLPPLAPTIETPVSDSDSIRFVCRKTQSTCIPGDEISKWTFGIITDGKRRDWMEEIIASIRAQRIPQYEIIVCGTYYDREEPDFIYIPFNQRRDKKWITRQKNLICERAKYENICILHNRLVLDKNWYSGMKKWGNCFEVLNVKQIQQNTGLLGNHWEYNYFLLYKKKSRFFNKIILQFTATLDPRDWYESIVMYGQSIVCKKHIYLEHKQNEALYWDWAEDHSFSFELINAGYIMRHNPYSLMYNLDSKNWCNNVRVVYSPVLKITRFIGPRAKLAYRWLIITLLRILKPYQLLTDL
;
A
#
# COMPACT_ATOMS: atom_id res chain seq x y z
N MET A 1 -26.81 -0.83 -0.46
CA MET A 1 -26.19 0.08 -1.45
C MET A 1 -25.50 1.24 -0.75
N LEU A 2 -24.31 1.60 -1.23
CA LEU A 2 -23.51 2.74 -0.79
C LEU A 2 -23.18 3.63 -1.99
N ASP A 3 -23.37 4.94 -1.83
CA ASP A 3 -22.92 5.96 -2.75
C ASP A 3 -21.68 6.66 -2.14
N VAL A 4 -20.54 6.56 -2.83
CA VAL A 4 -19.26 7.13 -2.41
C VAL A 4 -18.87 8.38 -3.23
N SER A 5 -19.77 8.88 -4.08
CA SER A 5 -19.57 10.09 -4.89
C SER A 5 -19.30 11.33 -4.02
N SER A 6 -18.68 12.37 -4.60
CA SER A 6 -18.39 13.61 -3.86
C SER A 6 -19.67 14.24 -3.28
N SER A 7 -20.77 14.15 -4.05
CA SER A 7 -22.12 14.54 -3.69
C SER A 7 -23.09 13.36 -3.91
N PRO A 8 -24.12 13.19 -3.06
CA PRO A 8 -25.05 12.07 -3.19
C PRO A 8 -25.82 12.12 -4.50
N ASN A 9 -25.66 11.08 -5.32
CA ASN A 9 -26.28 10.91 -6.62
C ASN A 9 -27.46 9.92 -6.58
N ILE A 10 -27.47 9.00 -5.62
CA ILE A 10 -28.50 7.96 -5.48
C ILE A 10 -29.46 8.28 -4.34
N LYS A 11 -30.74 8.49 -4.65
CA LYS A 11 -31.78 8.72 -3.64
C LYS A 11 -31.92 7.49 -2.73
N ARG A 12 -31.98 7.72 -1.42
CA ARG A 12 -32.15 6.69 -0.36
C ARG A 12 -30.97 5.72 -0.19
N ALA A 13 -29.86 5.88 -0.93
CA ALA A 13 -28.64 5.15 -0.64
C ALA A 13 -27.98 5.71 0.63
N LYS A 14 -27.22 4.87 1.35
CA LYS A 14 -26.25 5.41 2.31
C LYS A 14 -25.22 6.21 1.52
N HIS A 15 -24.82 7.37 2.03
CA HIS A 15 -23.81 8.21 1.40
C HIS A 15 -22.58 8.34 2.30
N TRP A 16 -21.41 8.38 1.67
CA TRP A 16 -20.17 8.70 2.34
C TRP A 16 -19.26 9.48 1.40
N SER A 17 -18.64 10.53 1.91
CA SER A 17 -17.59 11.26 1.23
C SER A 17 -16.52 11.72 2.23
N SER A 18 -15.32 11.92 1.72
CA SER A 18 -14.22 12.57 2.42
C SER A 18 -13.32 13.24 1.39
N GLU A 19 -12.34 14.00 1.86
CA GLU A 19 -11.24 14.45 1.00
C GLU A 19 -10.57 13.24 0.31
N LEU A 20 -10.33 13.35 -1.00
CA LEU A 20 -9.69 12.32 -1.80
C LEU A 20 -8.17 12.45 -1.64
N ASN A 21 -7.59 11.61 -0.80
CA ASN A 21 -6.16 11.56 -0.53
C ASN A 21 -5.77 10.16 -0.03
N GLN A 22 -4.51 9.93 0.35
CA GLN A 22 -4.06 8.62 0.84
C GLN A 22 -4.77 8.16 2.12
N LEU A 23 -5.48 9.04 2.83
CA LEU A 23 -6.28 8.73 4.02
C LEU A 23 -7.74 8.41 3.68
N TYR A 24 -8.14 8.44 2.41
CA TYR A 24 -9.48 8.07 1.96
C TYR A 24 -9.79 6.63 2.38
N ARG A 25 -10.71 6.44 3.33
CA ARG A 25 -10.94 5.12 3.95
C ARG A 25 -12.38 4.91 4.40
N PRO A 26 -13.33 4.74 3.47
CA PRO A 26 -14.70 4.37 3.83
C PRO A 26 -14.76 3.03 4.60
N THR A 27 -13.79 2.13 4.41
CA THR A 27 -13.64 0.88 5.17
C THR A 27 -13.30 1.08 6.66
N ALA A 28 -12.92 2.29 7.08
CA ALA A 28 -12.83 2.63 8.49
C ALA A 28 -14.20 2.77 9.16
N LYS A 29 -15.21 3.16 8.38
CA LYS A 29 -16.58 3.44 8.84
C LYS A 29 -17.51 2.26 8.62
N PHE A 30 -17.31 1.53 7.53
CA PHE A 30 -18.15 0.40 7.16
C PHE A 30 -17.35 -0.90 7.19
N THR A 31 -18.02 -1.97 7.58
CA THR A 31 -17.45 -3.32 7.49
C THR A 31 -17.11 -3.64 6.03
N PRO A 32 -15.94 -4.24 5.75
CA PRO A 32 -15.66 -4.79 4.43
C PRO A 32 -16.77 -5.72 3.95
N GLU A 33 -17.00 -5.76 2.65
CA GLU A 33 -17.99 -6.64 1.99
C GLU A 33 -19.43 -6.47 2.50
N SER A 34 -19.81 -5.27 2.95
CA SER A 34 -21.13 -5.01 3.53
C SER A 34 -22.18 -4.47 2.55
N PHE A 35 -21.84 -4.33 1.26
CA PHE A 35 -22.74 -3.74 0.27
C PHE A 35 -22.81 -4.55 -1.02
N ASP A 36 -24.03 -4.90 -1.44
CA ASP A 36 -24.26 -5.54 -2.75
C ASP A 36 -23.95 -4.61 -3.93
N ILE A 37 -24.07 -3.29 -3.72
CA ILE A 37 -23.77 -2.27 -4.71
C ILE A 37 -23.03 -1.10 -4.05
N VAL A 38 -21.86 -0.77 -4.60
CA VAL A 38 -21.12 0.45 -4.33
C VAL A 38 -21.10 1.29 -5.61
N TYR A 39 -21.37 2.59 -5.51
CA TYR A 39 -21.46 3.50 -6.65
C TYR A 39 -20.60 4.75 -6.45
N SER A 40 -19.85 5.15 -7.48
CA SER A 40 -19.13 6.43 -7.56
C SER A 40 -19.44 7.15 -8.88
N GLY A 41 -19.86 8.41 -8.82
CA GLY A 41 -20.28 9.17 -10.00
C GLY A 41 -19.23 10.10 -10.65
N ASP A 42 -18.21 10.51 -9.89
CA ASP A 42 -17.35 11.63 -10.29
C ASP A 42 -15.92 11.62 -9.73
N ASN A 43 -15.64 10.80 -8.71
CA ASN A 43 -14.37 10.88 -7.98
C ASN A 43 -13.14 10.59 -8.85
N LEU A 44 -13.19 9.61 -9.77
CA LEU A 44 -12.02 9.20 -10.56
C LEU A 44 -11.47 10.32 -11.44
N ASN A 45 -12.32 11.25 -11.87
CA ASN A 45 -11.89 12.36 -12.73
C ASN A 45 -11.22 13.51 -12.01
N THR A 46 -11.22 13.50 -10.68
CA THR A 46 -10.80 14.65 -9.86
C THR A 46 -9.52 14.39 -9.08
N THR A 47 -8.89 13.23 -9.29
CA THR A 47 -7.83 12.77 -8.41
C THR A 47 -6.82 11.86 -9.09
N ARG A 48 -5.59 11.85 -8.55
CA ARG A 48 -4.56 10.85 -8.87
C ARG A 48 -4.59 9.62 -7.96
N PHE A 49 -5.46 9.62 -6.95
CA PHE A 49 -5.54 8.54 -5.96
C PHE A 49 -6.43 7.37 -6.43
N THR A 50 -6.60 7.20 -7.75
CA THR A 50 -7.39 6.12 -8.38
C THR A 50 -7.11 4.75 -7.77
N PRO A 51 -5.84 4.32 -7.56
CA PRO A 51 -5.59 3.02 -6.93
C PRO A 51 -6.19 2.88 -5.53
N VAL A 52 -6.06 3.92 -4.70
CA VAL A 52 -6.59 3.95 -3.33
C VAL A 52 -8.11 3.87 -3.36
N LEU A 53 -8.76 4.63 -4.25
CA LEU A 53 -10.21 4.65 -4.39
C LEU A 53 -10.75 3.29 -4.81
N LEU A 54 -10.21 2.73 -5.90
CA LEU A 54 -10.63 1.42 -6.43
C LEU A 54 -10.47 0.32 -5.39
N LYS A 55 -9.35 0.30 -4.66
CA LYS A 55 -9.12 -0.70 -3.61
C LYS A 55 -10.13 -0.58 -2.47
N GLU A 56 -10.39 0.63 -1.98
CA GLU A 56 -11.35 0.87 -0.90
C GLU A 56 -12.78 0.51 -1.31
N TRP A 57 -13.21 0.89 -2.52
CA TRP A 57 -14.54 0.59 -3.00
C TRP A 57 -14.74 -0.90 -3.20
N PHE A 58 -13.76 -1.58 -3.80
CA PHE A 58 -13.82 -3.02 -4.02
C PHE A 58 -13.83 -3.83 -2.71
N ASN A 59 -13.17 -3.34 -1.67
CA ASN A 59 -13.24 -3.94 -0.33
C ASN A 59 -14.60 -3.77 0.36
N LEU A 60 -15.44 -2.83 -0.08
CA LEU A 60 -16.80 -2.65 0.44
C LEU A 60 -17.85 -3.48 -0.30
N VAL A 61 -17.57 -3.83 -1.57
CA VAL A 61 -18.45 -4.68 -2.38
C VAL A 61 -18.45 -6.09 -1.81
N ALA A 62 -19.65 -6.60 -1.53
CA ALA A 62 -19.85 -7.98 -1.11
C ALA A 62 -19.40 -8.96 -2.21
N LYS A 63 -19.07 -10.19 -1.86
CA LYS A 63 -18.91 -11.25 -2.87
C LYS A 63 -20.20 -11.34 -3.72
N ASP A 64 -20.05 -11.42 -5.03
CA ASP A 64 -21.12 -11.35 -6.05
C ASP A 64 -21.86 -10.00 -6.14
N GLY A 65 -21.43 -9.00 -5.38
CA GLY A 65 -21.88 -7.61 -5.49
C GLY A 65 -21.23 -6.88 -6.66
N TYR A 66 -21.65 -5.62 -6.87
CA TYR A 66 -21.29 -4.82 -8.03
C TYR A 66 -20.69 -3.46 -7.64
N LEU A 67 -19.64 -3.07 -8.35
CA LEU A 67 -19.08 -1.73 -8.32
C LEU A 67 -19.55 -0.98 -9.59
N PHE A 68 -20.19 0.16 -9.39
CA PHE A 68 -20.55 1.09 -10.45
C PHE A 68 -19.64 2.31 -10.39
N VAL A 69 -19.02 2.64 -11.51
CA VAL A 69 -18.21 3.85 -11.65
C VAL A 69 -18.66 4.59 -12.89
N ASP A 70 -19.16 5.80 -12.70
CA ASP A 70 -19.37 6.74 -13.79
C ASP A 70 -18.16 7.69 -13.83
N TYR A 71 -17.59 7.87 -15.02
CA TYR A 71 -16.41 8.72 -15.23
C TYR A 71 -16.42 9.35 -16.62
N ARG A 72 -15.63 10.41 -16.82
CA ARG A 72 -15.41 11.04 -18.13
C ARG A 72 -14.01 10.73 -18.63
N PRO A 73 -13.83 10.09 -19.79
CA PRO A 73 -12.50 9.83 -20.31
C PRO A 73 -11.64 11.10 -20.36
N ASN A 74 -10.40 11.00 -19.88
CA ASN A 74 -9.39 12.04 -20.00
C ASN A 74 -7.99 11.43 -20.02
N SER A 75 -6.93 12.25 -20.11
CA SER A 75 -5.55 11.78 -20.24
C SER A 75 -4.99 10.97 -19.07
N PHE A 76 -5.69 10.90 -17.93
CA PHE A 76 -5.28 10.12 -16.76
C PHE A 76 -6.37 9.15 -16.26
N CYS A 77 -7.52 9.12 -16.92
CA CYS A 77 -8.67 8.34 -16.54
C CYS A 77 -9.42 7.93 -17.81
N ASP A 78 -8.90 6.93 -18.50
CA ASP A 78 -9.54 6.22 -19.60
C ASP A 78 -9.81 4.76 -19.21
N PHE A 79 -10.44 4.00 -20.11
CA PHE A 79 -10.77 2.61 -19.81
C PHE A 79 -9.52 1.74 -19.68
N GLN A 80 -8.53 1.93 -20.54
CA GLN A 80 -7.31 1.13 -20.54
C GLN A 80 -6.58 1.29 -19.20
N THR A 81 -6.37 2.53 -18.76
CA THR A 81 -5.73 2.85 -17.47
C THR A 81 -6.54 2.27 -16.31
N LEU A 82 -7.88 2.35 -16.37
CA LEU A 82 -8.76 1.79 -15.34
C LEU A 82 -8.63 0.26 -15.29
N GLU A 83 -8.65 -0.42 -16.44
CA GLU A 83 -8.50 -1.87 -16.56
C GLU A 83 -7.13 -2.35 -16.07
N GLU A 84 -6.05 -1.67 -16.44
CA GLU A 84 -4.70 -1.93 -15.93
C GLU A 84 -4.65 -1.83 -14.39
N ASN A 85 -5.26 -0.79 -13.81
CA ASN A 85 -5.35 -0.64 -12.36
C ASN A 85 -6.18 -1.77 -11.72
N MET A 86 -7.30 -2.16 -12.31
CA MET A 86 -8.15 -3.22 -11.76
C MET A 86 -7.47 -4.58 -11.83
N LEU A 87 -6.82 -4.91 -12.95
CA LEU A 87 -6.03 -6.11 -13.12
C LEU A 87 -4.91 -6.17 -12.07
N TRP A 88 -4.15 -5.08 -11.96
CA TRP A 88 -3.07 -4.93 -10.98
C TRP A 88 -3.57 -5.11 -9.55
N LEU A 89 -4.63 -4.42 -9.14
CA LEU A 89 -5.08 -4.36 -7.75
C LEU A 89 -5.89 -5.57 -7.31
N TRP A 90 -6.61 -6.22 -8.23
CA TRP A 90 -7.63 -7.22 -7.90
C TRP A 90 -7.28 -8.62 -8.38
N LYS A 91 -6.22 -8.83 -9.18
CA LYS A 91 -5.71 -10.16 -9.60
C LYS A 91 -6.84 -11.11 -10.03
N ASP A 92 -7.67 -10.69 -10.99
CA ASP A 92 -8.81 -11.45 -11.55
C ASP A 92 -10.00 -11.74 -10.61
N LYS A 93 -10.07 -11.09 -9.44
CA LYS A 93 -11.21 -11.24 -8.50
C LYS A 93 -12.48 -10.49 -8.95
N TYR A 94 -12.56 -10.09 -10.22
CA TYR A 94 -13.64 -9.31 -10.78
C TYR A 94 -14.03 -9.77 -12.18
N GLU A 95 -15.23 -9.41 -12.60
CA GLU A 95 -15.76 -9.62 -13.94
C GLU A 95 -16.35 -8.30 -14.44
N ILE A 96 -15.99 -7.87 -15.64
CA ILE A 96 -16.57 -6.68 -16.28
C ILE A 96 -17.95 -7.06 -16.82
N ILE A 97 -18.98 -6.36 -16.34
CA ILE A 97 -20.37 -6.59 -16.73
C ILE A 97 -20.79 -5.61 -17.82
N TYR A 98 -20.32 -4.37 -17.73
CA TYR A 98 -20.65 -3.31 -18.66
C TYR A 98 -19.56 -2.24 -18.70
N HIS A 99 -19.26 -1.77 -19.90
CA HIS A 99 -18.50 -0.55 -20.14
C HIS A 99 -19.09 0.14 -21.38
N GLY A 100 -19.59 1.36 -21.22
CA GLY A 100 -20.23 2.06 -22.33
C GLY A 100 -20.78 3.42 -21.95
N LEU A 101 -21.31 4.14 -22.96
CA LEU A 101 -21.86 5.49 -22.78
C LEU A 101 -22.96 5.52 -21.72
N LEU A 102 -22.96 6.59 -20.93
CA LEU A 102 -24.01 6.92 -19.96
C LEU A 102 -24.80 8.12 -20.47
N TYR A 103 -26.02 7.86 -20.91
CA TYR A 103 -26.90 8.92 -21.40
C TYR A 103 -27.34 9.84 -20.26
N ARG A 104 -27.43 11.16 -20.51
CA ARG A 104 -27.81 12.17 -19.48
C ARG A 104 -29.09 11.85 -18.72
N ASN A 105 -30.06 11.21 -19.36
CA ASN A 105 -31.33 10.83 -18.73
C ASN A 105 -31.16 9.67 -17.73
N GLU A 106 -30.16 8.81 -17.94
CA GLU A 106 -29.83 7.69 -17.06
C GLU A 106 -29.00 8.12 -15.85
N ALA A 107 -28.17 9.15 -16.00
CA ALA A 107 -27.39 9.73 -14.91
C ALA A 107 -28.25 10.50 -13.88
N ARG A 108 -29.46 10.93 -14.26
CA ARG A 108 -30.34 11.75 -13.41
C ARG A 108 -31.30 10.89 -12.58
N ASN A 109 -31.53 11.34 -11.33
CA ASN A 109 -32.48 10.71 -10.41
C ASN A 109 -32.21 9.20 -10.26
N LEU A 110 -30.96 8.82 -10.02
CA LEU A 110 -30.61 7.42 -9.76
C LEU A 110 -31.30 6.96 -8.46
N THR A 111 -31.79 5.73 -8.51
CA THR A 111 -32.38 5.03 -7.36
C THR A 111 -31.82 3.61 -7.34
N PRO A 112 -31.84 2.93 -6.18
CA PRO A 112 -31.41 1.55 -6.11
C PRO A 112 -32.14 0.65 -7.13
N THR A 113 -33.45 0.83 -7.28
CA THR A 113 -34.28 0.09 -8.24
C THR A 113 -33.83 0.28 -9.68
N LYS A 114 -33.41 1.50 -10.07
CA LYS A 114 -32.91 1.75 -11.43
C LYS A 114 -31.60 1.03 -11.72
N LEU A 115 -30.68 1.00 -10.75
CA LEU A 115 -29.39 0.30 -10.91
C LEU A 115 -29.57 -1.22 -10.96
N VAL A 116 -30.46 -1.77 -10.12
CA VAL A 116 -30.82 -3.20 -10.19
C VAL A 116 -31.47 -3.53 -11.53
N GLY A 117 -32.46 -2.73 -11.96
CA GLY A 117 -33.09 -2.91 -13.27
C GLY A 117 -32.12 -2.77 -14.45
N PHE A 118 -31.07 -1.96 -14.31
CA PHE A 118 -29.97 -1.92 -15.28
C PHE A 118 -29.21 -3.25 -15.34
N LEU A 119 -28.82 -3.82 -14.19
CA LEU A 119 -28.14 -5.12 -14.14
C LEU A 119 -28.99 -6.24 -14.74
N ASP A 120 -30.29 -6.25 -14.45
CA ASP A 120 -31.21 -7.27 -14.98
C ASP A 120 -31.29 -7.20 -16.51
N LYS A 121 -31.32 -5.98 -17.08
CA LYS A 121 -31.25 -5.78 -18.54
C LYS A 121 -29.95 -6.32 -19.13
N GLN A 122 -28.80 -6.03 -18.51
CA GLN A 122 -27.51 -6.53 -18.99
C GLN A 122 -27.45 -8.06 -18.94
N LYS A 123 -27.88 -8.67 -17.83
CA LYS A 123 -27.94 -10.14 -17.68
C LYS A 123 -28.83 -10.79 -18.74
N ASN A 124 -29.98 -10.20 -19.05
CA ASN A 124 -30.89 -10.71 -20.07
C ASN A 124 -30.32 -10.55 -21.48
N TYR A 125 -29.62 -9.44 -21.76
CA TYR A 125 -28.96 -9.23 -23.04
C TYR A 125 -27.92 -10.32 -23.34
N TYR A 126 -27.09 -10.68 -22.36
CA TYR A 126 -26.11 -11.77 -22.52
C TYR A 126 -26.77 -13.15 -22.64
N LYS A 127 -27.89 -13.41 -21.94
CA LYS A 127 -28.61 -14.69 -22.06
C LYS A 127 -29.21 -14.92 -23.45
N ILE A 128 -29.65 -13.85 -24.13
CA ILE A 128 -30.32 -13.95 -25.43
C ILE A 128 -29.31 -14.04 -26.59
N ASN A 129 -28.13 -13.42 -26.43
CA ASN A 129 -27.19 -13.22 -27.54
C ASN A 129 -25.91 -14.09 -27.49
N LEU A 130 -25.80 -15.02 -26.54
CA LEU A 130 -24.66 -15.95 -26.49
C LEU A 130 -25.03 -17.30 -27.11
N ASP A 131 -24.56 -17.53 -28.34
CA ASP A 131 -24.37 -18.87 -28.88
C ASP A 131 -23.18 -19.53 -28.13
N PRO A 132 -23.26 -20.79 -27.66
CA PRO A 132 -22.28 -21.37 -26.73
C PRO A 132 -20.82 -21.48 -27.20
N ILE A 133 -20.53 -21.14 -28.46
CA ILE A 133 -19.27 -21.50 -29.15
C ILE A 133 -18.24 -20.35 -29.18
N THR A 134 -18.61 -19.12 -28.85
CA THR A 134 -17.68 -17.96 -28.85
C THR A 134 -17.69 -17.21 -27.53
N LEU A 135 -17.08 -17.79 -26.50
CA LEU A 135 -16.71 -17.09 -25.27
C LEU A 135 -15.44 -16.26 -25.50
N LEU A 136 -15.52 -15.23 -26.33
CA LEU A 136 -14.56 -14.13 -26.25
C LEU A 136 -15.11 -13.10 -25.25
N PRO A 137 -14.28 -12.51 -24.38
CA PRO A 137 -14.71 -11.36 -23.59
C PRO A 137 -15.28 -10.31 -24.56
N PRO A 138 -16.31 -9.53 -24.16
CA PRO A 138 -16.85 -8.50 -25.03
C PRO A 138 -15.69 -7.64 -25.50
N LEU A 139 -15.44 -7.65 -26.82
CA LEU A 139 -14.56 -6.67 -27.45
C LEU A 139 -15.07 -5.33 -26.93
N ALA A 140 -14.22 -4.64 -26.16
CA ALA A 140 -14.52 -3.27 -25.73
C ALA A 140 -15.03 -2.57 -26.99
N PRO A 141 -16.24 -1.96 -26.98
CA PRO A 141 -16.75 -1.31 -28.17
C PRO A 141 -15.63 -0.42 -28.68
N THR A 142 -15.12 -0.68 -29.89
CA THR A 142 -14.19 0.23 -30.54
C THR A 142 -14.96 1.51 -30.68
N ILE A 143 -14.72 2.44 -29.75
CA ILE A 143 -15.34 3.76 -29.76
C ILE A 143 -14.67 4.49 -30.93
N GLU A 144 -15.10 4.18 -32.15
CA GLU A 144 -14.53 4.72 -33.41
C GLU A 144 -14.87 6.20 -33.59
N THR A 145 -15.78 6.74 -32.78
CA THR A 145 -16.14 8.16 -32.77
C THR A 145 -15.73 8.78 -31.44
N PRO A 146 -14.90 9.83 -31.42
CA PRO A 146 -14.56 10.50 -30.18
C PRO A 146 -15.85 10.92 -29.49
N VAL A 147 -16.08 10.32 -28.32
CA VAL A 147 -17.12 10.72 -27.39
C VAL A 147 -17.03 12.24 -27.27
N SER A 148 -18.14 12.95 -27.43
CA SER A 148 -18.09 14.40 -27.21
C SER A 148 -17.48 14.65 -25.83
N ASP A 149 -16.65 15.69 -25.65
CA ASP A 149 -16.00 16.03 -24.37
C ASP A 149 -16.99 16.16 -23.18
N SER A 150 -18.30 16.07 -23.43
CA SER A 150 -19.37 16.16 -22.45
C SER A 150 -20.00 14.84 -22.00
N ASP A 151 -19.73 13.70 -22.65
CA ASP A 151 -20.43 12.45 -22.31
C ASP A 151 -19.67 11.63 -21.26
N SER A 152 -20.41 11.10 -20.30
CA SER A 152 -19.87 10.24 -19.25
C SER A 152 -19.98 8.78 -19.69
N ILE A 153 -19.05 7.95 -19.23
CA ILE A 153 -19.05 6.50 -19.41
C ILE A 153 -19.43 5.85 -18.10
N ARG A 154 -20.22 4.79 -18.17
CA ARG A 154 -20.48 3.91 -17.03
C ARG A 154 -19.67 2.63 -17.17
N PHE A 155 -18.96 2.31 -16.12
CA PHE A 155 -18.29 1.06 -15.90
C PHE A 155 -18.98 0.28 -14.78
N VAL A 156 -19.19 -1.02 -14.97
CA VAL A 156 -19.76 -1.91 -13.96
C VAL A 156 -18.95 -3.20 -13.92
N CYS A 157 -18.45 -3.55 -12.74
CA CYS A 157 -17.88 -4.87 -12.50
C CYS A 157 -18.57 -5.60 -11.34
N ARG A 158 -18.54 -6.93 -11.41
CA ARG A 158 -18.96 -7.85 -10.35
C ARG A 158 -17.72 -8.36 -9.61
N LYS A 159 -17.78 -8.40 -8.28
CA LYS A 159 -16.75 -9.05 -7.46
C LYS A 159 -17.00 -10.56 -7.43
N THR A 160 -16.06 -11.35 -7.92
CA THR A 160 -16.22 -12.81 -8.05
C THR A 160 -15.71 -13.58 -6.84
N GLN A 161 -14.79 -12.99 -6.07
CA GLN A 161 -14.17 -13.60 -4.90
C GLN A 161 -14.16 -12.65 -3.70
N SER A 162 -14.26 -13.22 -2.50
CA SER A 162 -14.11 -12.45 -1.27
C SER A 162 -12.65 -12.00 -1.10
N THR A 163 -12.46 -10.80 -0.56
CA THR A 163 -11.20 -10.26 -0.08
C THR A 163 -11.08 -10.32 1.44
N CYS A 164 -12.12 -10.77 2.15
CA CYS A 164 -12.08 -10.97 3.59
C CYS A 164 -11.38 -12.27 3.97
N ILE A 165 -10.59 -12.22 5.05
CA ILE A 165 -9.94 -13.39 5.63
C ILE A 165 -10.65 -13.78 6.92
N PRO A 166 -11.13 -15.03 7.06
CA PRO A 166 -11.77 -15.48 8.28
C PRO A 166 -10.88 -15.28 9.51
N GLY A 167 -11.42 -14.64 10.54
CA GLY A 167 -10.71 -14.40 11.80
C GLY A 167 -9.74 -13.21 11.79
N ASP A 168 -9.62 -12.48 10.68
CA ASP A 168 -8.88 -11.21 10.62
C ASP A 168 -9.64 -10.11 11.38
N GLU A 169 -9.13 -9.76 12.55
CA GLU A 169 -9.74 -8.76 13.43
C GLU A 169 -8.71 -7.80 13.99
N ILE A 170 -9.09 -6.53 14.13
CA ILE A 170 -8.20 -5.49 14.66
C ILE A 170 -7.73 -5.78 16.09
N SER A 171 -8.41 -6.66 16.82
CA SER A 171 -8.10 -7.09 18.19
C SER A 171 -7.02 -8.17 18.30
N LYS A 172 -6.55 -8.70 17.17
CA LYS A 172 -5.66 -9.86 17.06
C LYS A 172 -4.33 -9.47 16.40
N TRP A 173 -3.21 -9.58 17.12
CA TRP A 173 -1.90 -9.09 16.66
C TRP A 173 -0.73 -10.01 16.99
N THR A 174 0.17 -10.19 16.03
CA THR A 174 1.51 -10.76 16.27
C THR A 174 2.54 -9.65 16.26
N PHE A 175 3.32 -9.52 17.33
CA PHE A 175 4.47 -8.62 17.38
C PHE A 175 5.77 -9.40 17.20
N GLY A 176 6.50 -9.11 16.13
CA GLY A 176 7.82 -9.69 15.88
C GLY A 176 8.92 -8.75 16.32
N ILE A 177 9.97 -9.24 16.98
CA ILE A 177 11.15 -8.44 17.30
C ILE A 177 12.40 -9.18 16.84
N ILE A 178 13.20 -8.55 15.98
CA ILE A 178 14.51 -9.09 15.59
C ILE A 178 15.61 -8.49 16.46
N THR A 179 16.58 -9.30 16.89
CA THR A 179 17.64 -8.82 17.79
C THR A 179 18.97 -9.54 17.62
N ASP A 180 20.07 -8.80 17.79
CA ASP A 180 21.43 -9.36 17.85
C ASP A 180 21.91 -9.63 19.29
N GLY A 181 21.06 -9.34 20.29
CA GLY A 181 21.31 -9.58 21.72
C GLY A 181 22.14 -8.49 22.42
N LYS A 182 22.52 -7.41 21.72
CA LYS A 182 23.38 -6.36 22.30
C LYS A 182 22.64 -5.31 23.12
N ARG A 183 21.33 -5.20 22.97
CA ARG A 183 20.50 -4.12 23.55
C ARG A 183 19.38 -4.69 24.42
N ARG A 184 19.74 -5.42 25.48
CA ARG A 184 18.76 -6.13 26.32
C ARG A 184 17.78 -5.17 27.00
N ASP A 185 18.27 -4.06 27.54
CA ASP A 185 17.43 -3.07 28.22
C ASP A 185 16.34 -2.51 27.28
N TRP A 186 16.70 -2.26 26.02
CA TRP A 186 15.75 -1.81 25.00
C TRP A 186 14.75 -2.91 24.64
N MET A 187 15.18 -4.18 24.60
CA MET A 187 14.25 -5.29 24.37
C MET A 187 13.15 -5.33 25.44
N GLU A 188 13.52 -5.16 26.72
CA GLU A 188 12.52 -5.11 27.80
C GLU A 188 11.57 -3.92 27.65
N GLU A 189 12.07 -2.75 27.25
CA GLU A 189 11.25 -1.56 27.00
C GLU A 189 10.26 -1.79 25.84
N ILE A 190 10.69 -2.43 24.76
CA ILE A 190 9.85 -2.76 23.60
C ILE A 190 8.74 -3.73 24.04
N ILE A 191 9.10 -4.82 24.73
CA ILE A 191 8.14 -5.82 25.22
C ILE A 191 7.14 -5.16 26.17
N ALA A 192 7.61 -4.34 27.11
CA ALA A 192 6.75 -3.60 28.02
C ALA A 192 5.78 -2.66 27.27
N SER A 193 6.24 -1.99 26.23
CA SER A 193 5.39 -1.08 25.43
C SER A 193 4.30 -1.80 24.62
N ILE A 194 4.57 -3.03 24.17
CA ILE A 194 3.58 -3.89 23.51
C ILE A 194 2.52 -4.33 24.52
N ARG A 195 2.94 -4.86 25.67
CA ARG A 195 2.03 -5.30 26.75
C ARG A 195 1.17 -4.14 27.26
N ALA A 196 1.73 -2.93 27.34
CA ALA A 196 1.02 -1.72 27.75
C ALA A 196 -0.13 -1.33 26.81
N GLN A 197 -0.14 -1.79 25.56
CA GLN A 197 -1.25 -1.54 24.63
C GLN A 197 -2.55 -2.25 25.04
N ARG A 198 -2.47 -3.29 25.88
CA ARG A 198 -3.62 -4.10 26.34
C ARG A 198 -4.50 -4.58 25.17
N ILE A 199 -3.85 -5.08 24.11
CA ILE A 199 -4.54 -5.68 22.97
C ILE A 199 -5.21 -6.98 23.45
N PRO A 200 -6.47 -7.27 23.09
CA PRO A 200 -7.18 -8.43 23.63
C PRO A 200 -6.51 -9.77 23.33
N GLN A 201 -6.01 -9.93 22.10
CA GLN A 201 -5.36 -11.15 21.65
C GLN A 201 -4.07 -10.78 20.95
N TYR A 202 -2.94 -11.06 21.60
CA TYR A 202 -1.65 -10.83 20.99
C TYR A 202 -0.64 -11.88 21.41
N GLU A 203 0.47 -11.92 20.68
CA GLU A 203 1.68 -12.64 21.04
C GLU A 203 2.90 -11.82 20.63
N ILE A 204 4.03 -12.10 21.26
CA ILE A 204 5.33 -11.47 21.05
C ILE A 204 6.31 -12.57 20.67
N ILE A 205 6.83 -12.47 19.45
CA ILE A 205 7.83 -13.39 18.90
C ILE A 205 9.17 -12.68 18.83
N VAL A 206 10.14 -13.13 19.63
CA VAL A 206 11.52 -12.63 19.56
C VAL A 206 12.37 -13.60 18.76
N CYS A 207 12.97 -13.12 17.67
CA CYS A 207 13.87 -13.92 16.83
C CYS A 207 15.29 -13.35 16.87
N GLY A 208 16.28 -14.21 17.08
CA GLY A 208 17.69 -13.80 17.13
C GLY A 208 18.41 -14.28 18.37
N THR A 209 19.24 -13.42 18.97
CA THR A 209 19.93 -13.73 20.23
C THR A 209 19.22 -13.09 21.41
N TYR A 210 18.56 -13.90 22.21
CA TYR A 210 17.91 -13.48 23.44
C TYR A 210 17.84 -14.67 24.40
N TYR A 211 16.98 -14.61 25.42
CA TYR A 211 16.72 -15.72 26.34
C TYR A 211 15.26 -16.13 26.26
N ASP A 212 15.00 -17.40 26.57
CA ASP A 212 13.65 -17.93 26.62
C ASP A 212 12.89 -17.37 27.84
N ARG A 213 11.57 -17.28 27.74
CA ARG A 213 10.71 -16.79 28.82
C ARG A 213 9.45 -17.63 28.89
N GLU A 214 8.93 -17.81 30.11
CA GLU A 214 7.79 -18.69 30.36
C GLU A 214 6.43 -17.99 30.22
N GLU A 215 6.38 -16.72 29.81
CA GLU A 215 5.10 -16.03 29.70
C GLU A 215 4.27 -16.54 28.50
N PRO A 216 2.95 -16.69 28.65
CA PRO A 216 2.09 -17.29 27.64
C PRO A 216 1.95 -16.45 26.36
N ASP A 217 2.26 -15.15 26.43
CA ASP A 217 2.26 -14.24 25.29
C ASP A 217 3.62 -14.20 24.57
N PHE A 218 4.61 -14.97 25.00
CA PHE A 218 5.99 -14.86 24.53
C PHE A 218 6.46 -16.14 23.81
N ILE A 219 7.11 -15.96 22.67
CA ILE A 219 7.71 -17.04 21.86
C ILE A 219 9.14 -16.63 21.51
N TYR A 220 10.11 -17.48 21.85
CA TYR A 220 11.50 -17.29 21.46
C TYR A 220 11.89 -18.18 20.28
N ILE A 221 12.52 -17.59 19.27
CA ILE A 221 13.14 -18.30 18.14
C ILE A 221 14.64 -18.02 18.19
N PRO A 222 15.46 -18.95 18.72
CA PRO A 222 16.90 -18.80 18.70
C PRO A 222 17.40 -18.78 17.26
N PHE A 223 18.14 -17.73 16.90
CA PHE A 223 18.70 -17.59 15.56
C PHE A 223 20.10 -16.96 15.60
N ASN A 224 21.10 -17.74 15.19
CA ASN A 224 22.52 -17.36 15.19
C ASN A 224 23.19 -17.56 13.81
N GLN A 225 22.44 -17.94 12.78
CA GLN A 225 22.98 -18.18 11.45
C GLN A 225 23.40 -16.86 10.77
N ARG A 226 24.55 -16.87 10.08
CA ARG A 226 25.09 -15.71 9.34
C ARG A 226 25.08 -14.40 10.15
N ARG A 227 25.43 -14.50 11.45
CA ARG A 227 25.40 -13.38 12.40
C ARG A 227 26.32 -12.22 11.98
N ASP A 228 27.43 -12.55 11.32
CA ASP A 228 28.39 -11.62 10.72
C ASP A 228 27.73 -10.72 9.66
N LYS A 229 26.75 -11.27 8.92
CA LYS A 229 26.01 -10.53 7.88
C LYS A 229 24.68 -9.96 8.36
N LYS A 230 24.23 -10.29 9.57
CA LYS A 230 22.89 -9.92 10.10
C LYS A 230 21.78 -10.33 9.13
N TRP A 231 21.45 -11.61 9.12
CA TRP A 231 20.43 -12.18 8.24
C TRP A 231 19.01 -11.84 8.72
N ILE A 232 18.62 -10.57 8.55
CA ILE A 232 17.38 -10.01 9.07
C ILE A 232 16.15 -10.47 8.29
N THR A 233 16.29 -10.72 6.99
CA THR A 233 15.22 -11.23 6.11
C THR A 233 14.75 -12.61 6.59
N ARG A 234 15.68 -13.54 6.85
CA ARG A 234 15.35 -14.85 7.42
C ARG A 234 14.66 -14.75 8.78
N GLN A 235 15.14 -13.87 9.67
CA GLN A 235 14.50 -13.67 10.98
C GLN A 235 13.07 -13.17 10.86
N LYS A 236 12.80 -12.19 9.97
CA LYS A 236 11.46 -11.68 9.72
C LYS A 236 10.55 -12.74 9.08
N ASN A 237 11.07 -13.53 8.13
CA ASN A 237 10.34 -14.68 7.57
C ASN A 237 9.97 -15.71 8.64
N LEU A 238 10.91 -16.08 9.53
CA LEU A 238 10.67 -17.03 10.62
C LEU A 238 9.60 -16.55 11.62
N ILE A 239 9.55 -15.24 11.89
CA ILE A 239 8.51 -14.60 12.69
C ILE A 239 7.16 -14.77 12.00
N CYS A 240 7.04 -14.39 10.71
CA CYS A 240 5.76 -14.47 9.99
C CYS A 240 5.26 -15.91 9.80
N GLU A 241 6.18 -16.87 9.63
CA GLU A 241 5.86 -18.30 9.55
C GLU A 241 5.26 -18.84 10.87
N ARG A 242 5.69 -18.29 12.02
CA ARG A 242 5.19 -18.67 13.35
C ARG A 242 4.04 -17.81 13.86
N ALA A 243 3.79 -16.67 13.23
CA ALA A 243 2.73 -15.76 13.60
C ALA A 243 1.38 -16.48 13.63
N LYS A 244 0.61 -16.30 14.70
CA LYS A 244 -0.74 -16.85 14.87
C LYS A 244 -1.79 -15.98 14.20
N TYR A 245 -1.63 -14.65 14.30
CA TYR A 245 -2.64 -13.70 13.88
C TYR A 245 -2.34 -13.07 12.52
N GLU A 246 -3.41 -12.59 11.87
CA GLU A 246 -3.34 -11.99 10.54
C GLU A 246 -2.68 -10.61 10.56
N ASN A 247 -2.85 -9.81 11.61
CA ASN A 247 -2.13 -8.55 11.74
C ASN A 247 -0.74 -8.78 12.32
N ILE A 248 0.30 -8.41 11.58
CA ILE A 248 1.69 -8.52 12.00
C ILE A 248 2.30 -7.12 12.15
N CYS A 249 3.05 -6.91 13.23
CA CYS A 249 3.93 -5.77 13.44
C CYS A 249 5.35 -6.26 13.78
N ILE A 250 6.27 -6.22 12.82
CA ILE A 250 7.68 -6.60 13.03
C ILE A 250 8.51 -5.35 13.31
N LEU A 251 9.33 -5.41 14.36
CA LEU A 251 10.13 -4.32 14.87
C LEU A 251 11.62 -4.70 14.92
N HIS A 252 12.48 -3.73 14.63
CA HIS A 252 13.87 -3.81 15.06
C HIS A 252 13.98 -3.59 16.59
N ASN A 253 15.07 -4.07 17.21
CA ASN A 253 15.39 -3.95 18.64
C ASN A 253 15.69 -2.52 19.15
N ARG A 254 15.01 -1.51 18.60
CA ARG A 254 15.12 -0.09 18.97
C ARG A 254 13.83 0.69 18.80
N LEU A 255 12.71 0.04 18.50
CA LEU A 255 11.42 0.70 18.26
C LEU A 255 10.42 0.35 19.36
N VAL A 256 10.00 1.37 20.10
CA VAL A 256 9.02 1.27 21.20
C VAL A 256 7.70 1.85 20.73
N LEU A 257 6.59 1.23 21.12
CA LEU A 257 5.25 1.71 20.74
C LEU A 257 4.84 2.90 21.61
N ASP A 258 4.26 3.93 21.00
CA ASP A 258 3.57 4.97 21.78
C ASP A 258 2.38 4.37 22.53
N LYS A 259 2.02 4.97 23.68
CA LYS A 259 0.88 4.52 24.50
C LYS A 259 -0.46 4.48 23.75
N ASN A 260 -0.59 5.26 22.68
CA ASN A 260 -1.80 5.31 21.85
C ASN A 260 -1.66 4.51 20.55
N TRP A 261 -0.58 3.75 20.34
CA TRP A 261 -0.33 3.04 19.09
C TRP A 261 -1.51 2.15 18.67
N TYR A 262 -2.06 1.34 19.59
CA TYR A 262 -3.19 0.47 19.29
C TYR A 262 -4.49 1.25 19.09
N SER A 263 -4.70 2.35 19.83
CA SER A 263 -5.85 3.23 19.57
C SER A 263 -5.77 3.87 18.17
N GLY A 264 -4.57 4.20 17.71
CA GLY A 264 -4.29 4.65 16.35
C GLY A 264 -4.59 3.57 15.31
N MET A 265 -4.25 2.31 15.59
CA MET A 265 -4.61 1.18 14.72
C MET A 265 -6.13 0.96 14.69
N LYS A 266 -6.85 1.11 15.80
CA LYS A 266 -8.32 1.03 15.80
C LYS A 266 -8.95 2.16 14.99
N LYS A 267 -8.41 3.38 15.09
CA LYS A 267 -8.83 4.51 14.26
C LYS A 267 -8.52 4.24 12.79
N TRP A 268 -7.37 3.65 12.51
CA TRP A 268 -7.08 3.02 11.23
C TRP A 268 -7.75 1.65 11.09
N GLY A 269 -9.05 1.42 11.28
CA GLY A 269 -9.67 0.07 11.17
C GLY A 269 -9.07 -1.03 10.23
N ASN A 270 -9.42 -2.28 10.50
CA ASN A 270 -8.69 -3.49 10.08
C ASN A 270 -8.49 -3.75 8.56
N CYS A 271 -9.12 -2.98 7.69
CA CYS A 271 -8.98 -3.10 6.25
C CYS A 271 -7.71 -2.39 5.77
N PHE A 272 -6.58 -3.08 5.86
CA PHE A 272 -5.29 -2.63 5.35
C PHE A 272 -4.47 -3.81 4.82
N GLU A 273 -3.50 -3.53 3.96
CA GLU A 273 -2.60 -4.55 3.39
C GLU A 273 -1.22 -4.39 4.03
N VAL A 274 -0.62 -3.21 3.83
CA VAL A 274 0.70 -2.84 4.34
C VAL A 274 0.66 -1.40 4.81
N LEU A 275 1.20 -1.14 6.00
CA LEU A 275 1.19 0.17 6.64
C LEU A 275 2.58 0.60 7.07
N ASN A 276 2.87 1.86 6.78
CA ASN A 276 3.92 2.61 7.44
C ASN A 276 3.32 3.38 8.62
N VAL A 277 3.93 3.25 9.79
CA VAL A 277 3.54 3.96 11.01
C VAL A 277 4.46 5.15 11.21
N LYS A 278 3.96 6.26 11.77
CA LYS A 278 4.78 7.42 12.11
C LYS A 278 5.90 7.02 13.08
N GLN A 279 7.11 7.50 12.83
CA GLN A 279 8.27 7.23 13.69
C GLN A 279 8.93 8.53 14.12
N ILE A 280 9.28 8.62 15.40
CA ILE A 280 9.97 9.79 15.96
C ILE A 280 11.20 9.29 16.72
N GLN A 281 12.32 9.97 16.57
CA GLN A 281 13.50 9.71 17.39
C GLN A 281 13.26 10.24 18.81
N GLN A 282 13.38 9.37 19.81
CA GLN A 282 13.00 9.71 21.20
C GLN A 282 13.79 10.89 21.76
N ASN A 283 15.10 10.93 21.52
CA ASN A 283 15.99 11.93 22.12
C ASN A 283 15.87 13.32 21.48
N THR A 284 15.55 13.38 20.18
CA THR A 284 15.59 14.63 19.40
C THR A 284 14.20 15.13 19.03
N GLY A 285 13.17 14.29 19.14
CA GLY A 285 11.83 14.57 18.62
C GLY A 285 11.78 14.64 17.08
N LEU A 286 12.88 14.35 16.37
CA LEU A 286 12.92 14.43 14.93
C LEU A 286 12.07 13.33 14.29
N LEU A 287 11.30 13.72 13.28
CA LEU A 287 10.49 12.82 12.49
C LEU A 287 11.39 11.89 11.69
N GLY A 288 11.11 10.60 11.73
CA GLY A 288 11.92 9.62 11.04
C GLY A 288 11.66 9.48 9.54
N ASN A 289 12.50 8.72 8.85
CA ASN A 289 12.23 8.06 7.58
C ASN A 289 11.11 7.02 7.76
N HIS A 290 9.87 7.43 7.48
CA HIS A 290 8.70 6.57 7.62
C HIS A 290 7.67 6.75 6.48
N TRP A 291 7.78 7.82 5.68
CA TRP A 291 6.91 8.05 4.54
C TRP A 291 7.71 8.71 3.42
N GLU A 292 8.44 7.88 2.69
CA GLU A 292 9.30 8.31 1.58
C GLU A 292 8.98 7.48 0.33
N TYR A 293 9.20 8.10 -0.82
CA TYR A 293 9.20 7.40 -2.11
C TYR A 293 10.56 7.53 -2.75
N ASN A 294 10.89 6.53 -3.57
CA ASN A 294 12.11 6.55 -4.36
C ASN A 294 11.75 6.91 -5.79
N TYR A 295 12.20 8.09 -6.21
CA TYR A 295 12.02 8.51 -7.60
C TYR A 295 12.97 7.78 -8.53
N PHE A 296 14.19 7.47 -8.05
CA PHE A 296 15.22 6.87 -8.88
C PHE A 296 16.30 6.17 -8.03
N LEU A 297 16.61 4.94 -8.41
CA LEU A 297 17.69 4.13 -7.84
C LEU A 297 18.63 3.72 -8.98
N LEU A 298 19.88 4.21 -8.94
CA LEU A 298 20.94 3.74 -9.83
C LEU A 298 21.82 2.75 -9.08
N TYR A 299 21.93 1.54 -9.59
CA TYR A 299 22.81 0.53 -9.05
C TYR A 299 24.09 0.39 -9.89
N LYS A 300 25.24 0.17 -9.23
CA LYS A 300 26.45 -0.36 -9.86
C LYS A 300 26.39 -1.85 -9.74
N LYS A 301 26.35 -2.54 -10.86
CA LYS A 301 26.68 -3.96 -10.87
C LYS A 301 28.13 -4.11 -10.42
N LYS A 302 28.31 -4.64 -9.21
CA LYS A 302 29.64 -4.95 -8.65
C LYS A 302 30.05 -6.38 -8.98
N SER A 303 29.09 -7.29 -9.10
CA SER A 303 29.31 -8.66 -9.56
C SER A 303 27.99 -9.29 -10.03
N ARG A 304 28.02 -10.58 -10.40
CA ARG A 304 26.84 -11.35 -10.79
C ARG A 304 25.72 -11.40 -9.72
N PHE A 305 26.07 -11.22 -8.45
CA PHE A 305 25.13 -11.31 -7.32
C PHE A 305 25.02 -10.02 -6.49
N PHE A 306 25.72 -8.94 -6.89
CA PHE A 306 25.84 -7.75 -6.06
C PHE A 306 25.62 -6.48 -6.87
N ASN A 307 24.59 -5.74 -6.46
CA ASN A 307 24.30 -4.40 -6.90
C ASN A 307 24.54 -3.44 -5.73
N LYS A 308 25.45 -2.47 -5.90
CA LYS A 308 25.65 -1.39 -4.92
C LYS A 308 24.88 -0.15 -5.38
N ILE A 309 24.02 0.43 -4.54
CA ILE A 309 23.37 1.71 -4.84
C ILE A 309 24.46 2.79 -5.05
N ILE A 310 24.49 3.39 -6.26
CA ILE A 310 25.36 4.52 -6.63
C ILE A 310 24.66 5.83 -6.31
N LEU A 311 23.37 5.90 -6.65
CA LEU A 311 22.57 7.10 -6.56
C LEU A 311 21.16 6.73 -6.12
N GLN A 312 20.70 7.40 -5.08
CA GLN A 312 19.35 7.24 -4.55
C GLN A 312 18.76 8.63 -4.36
N PHE A 313 17.57 8.83 -4.94
CA PHE A 313 16.74 9.99 -4.69
C PHE A 313 15.52 9.55 -3.90
N THR A 314 15.57 9.79 -2.58
CA THR A 314 14.38 9.73 -1.73
C THR A 314 13.82 11.12 -1.52
N ALA A 315 12.50 11.21 -1.41
CA ALA A 315 11.83 12.39 -0.93
C ALA A 315 10.75 11.99 0.07
N THR A 316 10.64 12.79 1.13
CA THR A 316 9.55 12.66 2.11
C THR A 316 8.24 13.10 1.46
N LEU A 317 7.18 12.33 1.67
CA LEU A 317 5.83 12.65 1.21
C LEU A 317 5.02 13.36 2.32
N ASP A 318 4.09 14.23 1.93
CA ASP A 318 3.02 14.65 2.83
C ASP A 318 2.25 13.39 3.28
N PRO A 319 1.92 13.23 4.57
CA PRO A 319 1.13 12.11 5.08
C PRO A 319 -0.24 11.92 4.42
N ARG A 320 -0.76 12.90 3.68
CA ARG A 320 -1.98 12.81 2.88
C ARG A 320 -1.69 12.38 1.43
N ASP A 321 -0.43 12.40 1.02
CA ASP A 321 -0.02 12.06 -0.33
C ASP A 321 0.38 10.58 -0.47
N TRP A 322 0.33 10.09 -1.72
CA TRP A 322 0.62 8.72 -2.10
C TRP A 322 1.35 8.68 -3.44
N TYR A 323 2.21 7.68 -3.59
CA TYR A 323 2.96 7.44 -4.82
C TYR A 323 3.19 5.94 -5.02
N GLU A 324 3.22 5.49 -6.26
CA GLU A 324 3.35 4.05 -6.58
C GLU A 324 4.68 3.45 -6.13
N SER A 325 5.76 4.25 -6.04
CA SER A 325 7.10 3.81 -5.63
C SER A 325 7.47 4.11 -4.17
N ILE A 326 6.46 4.12 -3.29
CA ILE A 326 6.68 4.21 -1.84
C ILE A 326 7.55 3.06 -1.38
N VAL A 327 8.46 3.32 -0.43
CA VAL A 327 9.26 2.27 0.21
C VAL A 327 8.95 2.20 1.68
N MET A 328 8.63 1.00 2.14
CA MET A 328 8.51 0.67 3.55
C MET A 328 9.91 0.45 4.10
N TYR A 329 10.27 1.19 5.15
CA TYR A 329 11.57 1.02 5.80
C TYR A 329 11.58 -0.23 6.67
N GLY A 330 12.63 -1.05 6.50
CA GLY A 330 12.72 -2.36 7.13
C GLY A 330 12.71 -2.36 8.66
N GLN A 331 12.89 -1.21 9.31
CA GLN A 331 12.90 -1.10 10.77
C GLN A 331 11.55 -1.40 11.43
N SER A 332 10.44 -1.16 10.71
CA SER A 332 9.08 -1.51 11.12
C SER A 332 8.30 -2.03 9.94
N ILE A 333 7.68 -3.20 10.06
CA ILE A 333 6.80 -3.75 9.03
C ILE A 333 5.44 -4.00 9.68
N VAL A 334 4.41 -3.27 9.26
CA VAL A 334 3.02 -3.54 9.62
C VAL A 334 2.32 -4.07 8.38
N CYS A 335 1.92 -5.34 8.39
CA CYS A 335 1.33 -5.97 7.21
C CYS A 335 0.41 -7.13 7.60
N LYS A 336 -0.37 -7.61 6.64
CA LYS A 336 -1.15 -8.83 6.76
C LYS A 336 -0.26 -10.06 6.58
N LYS A 337 -0.45 -11.07 7.43
CA LYS A 337 0.30 -12.32 7.44
C LYS A 337 0.23 -13.04 6.10
N HIS A 338 -0.96 -13.20 5.53
CA HIS A 338 -1.12 -13.89 4.25
C HIS A 338 -0.31 -13.23 3.12
N ILE A 339 -0.33 -11.88 3.07
CA ILE A 339 0.45 -11.09 2.10
C ILE A 339 1.94 -11.35 2.29
N TYR A 340 2.42 -11.29 3.53
CA TYR A 340 3.84 -11.53 3.83
C TYR A 340 4.27 -12.96 3.47
N LEU A 341 3.42 -13.96 3.71
CA LEU A 341 3.72 -15.35 3.41
C LEU A 341 3.69 -15.66 1.91
N GLU A 342 2.82 -14.99 1.15
CA GLU A 342 2.79 -15.04 -0.32
C GLU A 342 4.06 -14.40 -0.91
N HIS A 343 4.49 -13.26 -0.34
CA HIS A 343 5.63 -12.48 -0.82
C HIS A 343 6.73 -12.35 0.23
N LYS A 344 7.36 -13.46 0.62
CA LYS A 344 8.42 -13.44 1.65
C LYS A 344 9.59 -12.55 1.26
N GLN A 345 10.29 -11.98 2.26
CA GLN A 345 11.51 -11.24 1.97
C GLN A 345 12.58 -12.18 1.38
N ASN A 346 13.29 -11.70 0.36
CA ASN A 346 14.37 -12.43 -0.29
C ASN A 346 15.52 -12.71 0.69
N GLU A 347 15.69 -13.97 1.06
CA GLU A 347 16.71 -14.40 2.02
C GLU A 347 18.15 -14.33 1.47
N ALA A 348 18.34 -14.04 0.18
CA ALA A 348 19.65 -13.70 -0.36
C ALA A 348 20.13 -12.29 0.05
N LEU A 349 19.22 -11.45 0.54
CA LEU A 349 19.52 -10.09 1.00
C LEU A 349 19.72 -10.06 2.52
N TYR A 350 20.68 -9.26 2.96
CA TYR A 350 21.06 -9.08 4.36
C TYR A 350 20.83 -7.63 4.79
N TRP A 351 21.09 -7.33 6.06
CA TRP A 351 21.02 -5.95 6.53
C TRP A 351 21.90 -5.02 5.70
N ASP A 352 21.37 -3.85 5.33
CA ASP A 352 22.03 -2.83 4.50
C ASP A 352 22.16 -3.23 3.01
N TRP A 353 21.39 -4.23 2.55
CA TRP A 353 21.39 -4.69 1.15
C TRP A 353 20.10 -4.33 0.41
N ALA A 354 19.42 -3.26 0.83
CA ALA A 354 18.16 -2.78 0.26
C ALA A 354 17.06 -3.86 0.27
N GLU A 355 17.03 -4.67 1.33
CA GLU A 355 16.06 -5.74 1.50
C GLU A 355 14.62 -5.23 1.64
N ASP A 356 14.48 -4.04 2.20
CA ASP A 356 13.22 -3.34 2.41
C ASP A 356 12.69 -2.72 1.12
N HIS A 357 13.58 -2.19 0.26
CA HIS A 357 13.25 -1.80 -1.10
C HIS A 357 12.78 -3.00 -1.94
N SER A 358 13.57 -4.08 -1.95
CA SER A 358 13.22 -5.29 -2.71
C SER A 358 11.85 -5.82 -2.29
N PHE A 359 11.58 -5.86 -0.99
CA PHE A 359 10.29 -6.29 -0.48
C PHE A 359 9.15 -5.32 -0.82
N SER A 360 9.39 -4.01 -0.74
CA SER A 360 8.40 -2.99 -1.12
C SER A 360 7.99 -3.11 -2.58
N PHE A 361 8.97 -3.28 -3.49
CA PHE A 361 8.69 -3.45 -4.92
C PHE A 361 7.97 -4.76 -5.24
N GLU A 362 8.35 -5.86 -4.59
CA GLU A 362 7.64 -7.13 -4.72
C GLU A 362 6.14 -6.97 -4.39
N LEU A 363 5.84 -6.29 -3.28
CA LEU A 363 4.46 -6.03 -2.86
C LEU A 363 3.71 -5.12 -3.83
N ILE A 364 4.35 -4.04 -4.31
CA ILE A 364 3.76 -3.13 -5.30
C ILE A 364 3.46 -3.89 -6.59
N ASN A 365 4.42 -4.63 -7.14
CA ASN A 365 4.26 -5.40 -8.37
C ASN A 365 3.14 -6.44 -8.23
N ALA A 366 2.94 -6.96 -7.02
CA ALA A 366 1.87 -7.87 -6.68
C ALA A 366 0.52 -7.18 -6.37
N GLY A 367 0.32 -5.89 -6.63
CA GLY A 367 -0.99 -5.24 -6.47
C GLY A 367 -1.36 -4.79 -5.06
N TYR A 368 -0.39 -4.81 -4.12
CA TYR A 368 -0.60 -4.37 -2.75
C TYR A 368 -0.26 -2.89 -2.59
N ILE A 369 -1.18 -2.13 -1.98
CA ILE A 369 -0.98 -0.70 -1.76
C ILE A 369 -0.42 -0.47 -0.36
N MET A 370 0.81 0.08 -0.30
CA MET A 370 1.36 0.61 0.94
C MET A 370 0.71 1.95 1.29
N ARG A 371 0.29 2.09 2.54
CA ARG A 371 -0.35 3.32 3.06
C ARG A 371 0.32 3.81 4.33
N HIS A 372 0.07 5.06 4.70
CA HIS A 372 0.60 5.64 5.92
C HIS A 372 -0.48 5.79 6.98
N ASN A 373 -0.24 5.23 8.15
CA ASN A 373 -1.08 5.45 9.32
C ASN A 373 -0.51 6.59 10.19
N PRO A 374 -1.09 7.81 10.14
CA PRO A 374 -0.63 8.95 10.93
C PRO A 374 -1.13 8.91 12.38
N TYR A 375 -2.01 7.98 12.74
CA TYR A 375 -2.64 7.90 14.07
C TYR A 375 -1.85 7.03 15.04
N SER A 376 -1.01 6.13 14.54
CA SER A 376 -0.11 5.30 15.35
C SER A 376 1.30 5.90 15.32
N LEU A 377 2.01 5.79 16.43
CA LEU A 377 3.35 6.34 16.59
C LEU A 377 4.29 5.30 17.23
N MET A 378 5.53 5.28 16.76
CA MET A 378 6.62 4.55 17.39
C MET A 378 7.78 5.51 17.71
N TYR A 379 8.47 5.24 18.81
CA TYR A 379 9.68 5.93 19.21
C TYR A 379 10.91 5.08 18.90
N ASN A 380 11.92 5.71 18.30
CA ASN A 380 13.21 5.07 18.10
C ASN A 380 14.17 5.51 19.20
N LEU A 381 14.66 4.51 19.95
CA LEU A 381 15.56 4.68 21.10
C LEU A 381 17.01 5.00 20.69
N ASP A 382 17.34 4.85 19.40
CA ASP A 382 18.68 5.11 18.90
C ASP A 382 19.03 6.60 18.98
N SER A 383 20.13 6.91 19.65
CA SER A 383 20.66 8.26 19.80
C SER A 383 21.37 8.75 18.54
N LYS A 384 21.67 7.87 17.58
CA LYS A 384 22.23 8.27 16.29
C LYS A 384 21.22 9.12 15.52
N ASN A 385 21.51 10.41 15.37
CA ASN A 385 20.69 11.34 14.58
C ASN A 385 20.29 10.70 13.26
N TRP A 386 18.97 10.61 13.03
CA TRP A 386 18.47 10.21 11.73
C TRP A 386 18.92 11.28 10.73
N CYS A 387 19.61 10.85 9.68
CA CYS A 387 19.99 11.76 8.62
C CYS A 387 18.75 12.03 7.76
N ASN A 388 17.80 12.84 8.28
CA ASN A 388 16.58 13.27 7.60
C ASN A 388 16.83 14.31 6.51
N ASN A 389 18.07 14.78 6.37
CA ASN A 389 18.42 15.57 5.21
C ASN A 389 18.30 14.64 4.02
N VAL A 390 17.43 14.98 3.06
CA VAL A 390 17.41 14.45 1.68
C VAL A 390 18.85 14.15 1.30
N ARG A 391 19.27 12.90 1.52
CA ARG A 391 20.56 12.45 1.08
C ARG A 391 20.26 12.08 -0.34
N VAL A 392 20.48 13.03 -1.24
CA VAL A 392 21.01 12.58 -2.52
C VAL A 392 22.33 11.90 -2.16
N VAL A 393 22.29 10.59 -2.01
CA VAL A 393 23.49 9.80 -1.75
C VAL A 393 24.28 9.84 -3.06
N TYR A 394 25.05 10.91 -3.26
CA TYR A 394 26.06 11.01 -4.31
C TYR A 394 27.29 10.23 -3.85
N SER A 395 27.33 8.93 -4.13
CA SER A 395 28.51 8.09 -3.87
C SER A 395 29.29 7.85 -5.17
N PRO A 396 29.84 8.92 -5.81
CA PRO A 396 31.23 9.33 -5.59
C PRO A 396 31.54 10.84 -5.75
N VAL A 397 30.55 11.69 -6.04
CA VAL A 397 30.77 13.12 -6.36
C VAL A 397 31.21 13.94 -5.15
N LEU A 398 31.06 13.42 -3.92
CA LEU A 398 31.61 14.05 -2.70
C LEU A 398 33.13 14.23 -2.70
N LYS A 399 33.88 13.45 -3.50
CA LYS A 399 35.31 13.71 -3.73
C LYS A 399 35.54 14.91 -4.65
N ILE A 400 34.63 15.20 -5.58
CA ILE A 400 34.73 16.31 -6.55
C ILE A 400 34.15 17.60 -5.94
N THR A 401 33.06 17.54 -5.15
CA THR A 401 32.41 18.72 -4.55
C THR A 401 33.19 19.37 -3.41
N ARG A 402 34.26 18.75 -2.92
CA ARG A 402 35.23 19.41 -2.02
C ARG A 402 36.05 20.49 -2.73
N PHE A 403 36.07 20.49 -4.06
CA PHE A 403 36.92 21.38 -4.87
C PHE A 403 36.15 22.39 -5.72
N ILE A 404 34.81 22.48 -5.60
CA ILE A 404 33.98 23.37 -6.42
C ILE A 404 33.11 24.27 -5.55
N GLY A 405 33.15 25.57 -5.86
CA GLY A 405 32.48 26.63 -5.10
C GLY A 405 30.94 26.59 -5.19
N PRO A 406 30.25 27.41 -4.36
CA PRO A 406 28.78 27.39 -4.22
C PRO A 406 28.01 27.56 -5.54
N ARG A 407 28.54 28.37 -6.47
CA ARG A 407 27.92 28.60 -7.79
C ARG A 407 27.92 27.36 -8.69
N ALA A 408 28.98 26.56 -8.65
CA ALA A 408 29.06 25.31 -9.42
C ALA A 408 28.11 24.23 -8.86
N LYS A 409 27.88 24.22 -7.53
CA LYS A 409 26.90 23.34 -6.89
C LYS A 409 25.47 23.68 -7.31
N LEU A 410 25.14 24.98 -7.38
CA LEU A 410 23.85 25.46 -7.87
C LEU A 410 23.65 25.14 -9.36
N ALA A 411 24.66 25.36 -10.20
CA ALA A 411 24.61 25.02 -11.62
C ALA A 411 24.43 23.51 -11.86
N TYR A 412 25.11 22.66 -11.10
CA TYR A 412 24.98 21.20 -11.19
C TYR A 412 23.59 20.71 -10.74
N ARG A 413 23.06 21.30 -9.66
CA ARG A 413 21.68 21.04 -9.21
C ARG A 413 20.66 21.45 -10.28
N TRP A 414 20.86 22.60 -10.90
CA TRP A 414 20.00 23.10 -11.97
C TRP A 414 20.08 22.20 -13.22
N LEU A 415 21.29 21.77 -13.61
CA LEU A 415 21.52 20.84 -14.71
C LEU A 415 20.80 19.49 -14.49
N ILE A 416 20.87 18.93 -13.28
CA ILE A 416 20.18 17.68 -12.95
C ILE A 416 18.67 17.87 -12.94
N ILE A 417 18.14 18.94 -12.36
CA ILE A 417 16.69 19.24 -12.40
C ILE A 417 16.22 19.41 -13.85
N THR A 418 17.01 20.08 -14.69
CA THR A 418 16.72 20.29 -16.11
C THR A 418 16.80 18.97 -16.89
N LEU A 419 17.81 18.13 -16.66
CA LEU A 419 17.90 16.78 -17.22
C LEU A 419 16.72 15.91 -16.78
N LEU A 420 16.29 15.98 -15.53
CA LEU A 420 15.11 15.25 -15.02
C LEU A 420 13.79 15.76 -15.62
N ARG A 421 13.70 17.05 -15.96
CA ARG A 421 12.55 17.60 -16.71
C ARG A 421 12.55 17.17 -18.18
N ILE A 422 13.72 16.97 -18.77
CA ILE A 422 13.90 16.49 -20.15
C ILE A 422 13.66 14.97 -20.24
N LEU A 423 14.00 14.20 -19.20
CA LEU A 423 13.85 12.74 -19.15
C LEU A 423 12.43 12.27 -18.80
N LYS A 424 11.45 13.18 -18.74
CA LYS A 424 10.04 12.87 -18.44
C LYS A 424 9.30 11.95 -19.45
N PRO A 425 9.82 11.55 -20.63
CA PRO A 425 9.15 10.55 -21.47
C PRO A 425 9.79 9.15 -21.48
N TYR A 426 10.72 8.79 -20.59
CA TYR A 426 11.36 7.46 -20.67
C TYR A 426 10.74 6.40 -19.75
N GLN A 427 10.27 5.32 -20.39
CA GLN A 427 9.71 4.09 -19.84
C GLN A 427 10.56 3.49 -18.71
N LEU A 428 9.86 3.02 -17.67
CA LEU A 428 10.41 2.16 -16.61
C LEU A 428 11.04 0.90 -17.21
N LEU A 429 12.20 0.50 -16.69
CA LEU A 429 12.79 -0.82 -16.93
C LEU A 429 11.87 -1.89 -16.30
N THR A 430 11.14 -2.61 -17.12
CA THR A 430 10.23 -3.71 -16.74
C THR A 430 10.90 -5.09 -16.70
N ASP A 431 12.23 -5.20 -16.78
CA ASP A 431 12.89 -6.51 -16.72
C ASP A 431 14.07 -6.49 -15.75
N LEU A 432 13.85 -6.98 -14.53
CA LEU A 432 14.86 -7.65 -13.68
C LEU A 432 14.23 -8.51 -12.60
#